data_AF-A0A6A7LPT2-F1
#
_entry.id   AF-A0A6A7LPT2-F1
#
_cell.length_a   1.000
_cell.length_b   1.000
_cell.length_c   1.000
_cell.angle_alpha   90.00
_cell.angle_beta   90.00
_cell.angle_gamma   90.00
#
_symmetry.space_group_name_H-M   'P 1'
#
loop_
_entity.id
_entity.type
_entity.pdbx_description
1 polymer ?
#
loop_
_entity_poly.entity_id
_entity_poly.type
_entity_poly.pdbx_seq_one_letter_code
_entity_poly.pdbx_strand_id
1 'polypeptide(L)' 'MRKRGVDAVAYRKLTLALTEELITRAYRVAEARRTTPAATIRWLLEQGLDWYEGLSRDQKEAV' A
#
# COMPACT_ATOMS: atom_id res chain seq x y z
N MET A 1 -8.11 -3.58 32.41
CA MET A 1 -7.61 -4.12 31.13
C MET A 1 -8.78 -4.42 30.20
N ARG A 2 -9.15 -3.50 29.28
CA ARG A 2 -10.13 -3.82 28.23
C ARG A 2 -9.35 -4.35 27.03
N LYS A 3 -9.53 -5.63 26.70
CA LYS A 3 -9.10 -6.21 25.43
C LYS A 3 -9.82 -5.43 24.33
N ARG A 4 -9.11 -4.56 23.60
CA ARG A 4 -9.61 -4.08 22.30
C ARG A 4 -9.59 -5.30 21.39
N GLY A 5 -10.74 -5.95 21.24
CA GLY A 5 -10.98 -6.81 20.09
C GLY A 5 -10.79 -5.93 18.87
N VAL A 6 -9.74 -6.19 18.10
CA VAL A 6 -9.60 -5.58 16.78
C VAL A 6 -10.67 -6.26 15.95
N ASP A 7 -11.76 -5.56 15.67
CA ASP A 7 -12.81 -6.02 14.76
C ASP A 7 -12.16 -6.50 13.47
N ALA A 8 -12.54 -7.70 13.02
CA ALA A 8 -12.08 -8.24 11.76
C ALA A 8 -12.60 -7.36 10.62
N VAL A 9 -11.76 -6.43 10.16
CA VAL A 9 -12.05 -5.61 8.97
C VAL A 9 -12.20 -6.57 7.80
N ALA A 10 -13.39 -6.61 7.20
CA ALA A 10 -13.63 -7.39 5.99
C ALA A 10 -12.74 -6.87 4.86
N TYR A 11 -11.69 -7.62 4.52
CA TYR A 11 -10.81 -7.30 3.41
C TYR A 11 -11.55 -7.54 2.09
N ARG A 12 -11.95 -6.46 1.41
CA ARG A 12 -12.43 -6.55 0.02
C ARG A 12 -11.23 -6.85 -0.89
N LYS A 13 -11.34 -7.90 -1.71
CA LYS A 13 -10.33 -8.18 -2.75
C LYS A 13 -10.37 -7.05 -3.79
N LEU A 14 -9.20 -6.51 -4.11
CA LEU A 14 -8.99 -5.52 -5.17
C LEU A 14 -8.02 -6.12 -6.19
N THR A 15 -8.36 -6.03 -7.47
CA THR A 15 -7.45 -6.40 -8.56
C THR A 15 -6.80 -5.13 -9.09
N LEU A 16 -5.47 -5.09 -9.15
CA LEU A 16 -4.69 -3.97 -9.67
C LEU A 16 -3.99 -4.40 -10.96
N ALA A 17 -4.03 -3.56 -11.98
CA ALA A 17 -3.16 -3.69 -13.14
C ALA A 17 -1.85 -2.96 -12.82
N LEU A 18 -0.75 -3.71 -12.76
CA LEU A 18 0.59 -3.19 -12.50
C LEU A 18 1.52 -3.60 -13.64
N THR A 19 2.53 -2.78 -13.91
CA THR A 19 3.59 -3.17 -14.83
C THR A 19 4.43 -4.30 -14.22
N GLU A 20 5.05 -5.12 -15.06
CA GLU A 20 5.93 -6.21 -14.62
C GLU A 20 7.08 -5.71 -13.73
N GLU A 21 7.62 -4.53 -14.02
CA GLU A 21 8.64 -3.89 -13.21
C GLU A 21 8.15 -3.59 -11.79
N LEU A 22 6.95 -3.00 -11.65
CA LEU A 22 6.38 -2.69 -10.35
C LEU A 22 6.06 -3.94 -9.55
N ILE A 23 5.58 -5.00 -10.20
CA ILE A 23 5.37 -6.30 -9.58
C ILE A 23 6.71 -6.82 -9.04
N THR A 24 7.75 -6.87 -9.87
CA THR A 24 9.08 -7.36 -9.48
C THR A 24 9.65 -6.60 -8.29
N ARG A 25 9.54 -5.25 -8.31
CA ARG A 25 9.97 -4.41 -7.19
C ARG A 25 9.19 -4.71 -5.92
N ALA A 26 7.87 -4.86 -6.00
CA ALA A 26 7.03 -5.20 -4.85
C ALA A 26 7.44 -6.53 -4.21
N TYR A 27 7.76 -7.55 -5.01
CA TYR A 27 8.25 -8.84 -4.50
C TYR A 27 9.59 -8.71 -3.78
N ARG A 28 10.56 -7.97 -4.33
CA ARG A 28 11.86 -7.75 -3.68
C ARG A 28 11.72 -7.04 -2.34
N VAL A 29 10.85 -6.03 -2.26
CA VAL A 29 10.58 -5.32 -1.01
C VAL A 29 9.87 -6.23 0.00
N ALA A 30 8.93 -7.05 -0.46
CA ALA A 30 8.23 -8.02 0.38
C ALA A 30 9.19 -9.03 1.02
N GLU A 31 10.14 -9.55 0.23
CA GLU A 31 11.19 -10.46 0.70
C GLU A 31 12.08 -9.80 1.75
N ALA A 32 12.61 -8.60 1.47
CA ALA A 32 13.46 -7.87 2.40
C ALA A 32 12.76 -7.58 3.75
N ARG A 33 11.45 -7.35 3.71
CA ARG A 33 10.61 -7.07 4.88
C ARG A 33 10.00 -8.31 5.52
N ARG A 34 10.24 -9.50 4.97
CA ARG A 34 9.65 -10.77 5.42
C ARG A 34 8.13 -10.71 5.53
N THR A 35 7.49 -10.14 4.51
CA THR A 35 6.03 -9.97 4.43
C THR A 35 5.51 -10.43 3.07
N THR A 36 4.20 -10.36 2.85
CA THR A 36 3.60 -10.74 1.57
C THR A 36 3.63 -9.59 0.55
N PRO A 37 3.65 -9.88 -0.76
CA PRO A 37 3.53 -8.84 -1.79
C PRO A 37 2.26 -7.99 -1.61
N ALA A 38 1.13 -8.59 -1.26
CA ALA A 38 -0.12 -7.87 -1.03
C ALA A 38 -0.03 -6.90 0.17
N ALA A 39 0.56 -7.33 1.28
CA ALA A 39 0.77 -6.45 2.44
C ALA A 39 1.78 -5.33 2.12
N THR A 40 2.79 -5.61 1.30
CA THR A 40 3.76 -4.62 0.83
C THR A 40 3.12 -3.58 -0.08
N ILE A 41 2.32 -4.01 -1.04
CA ILE A 41 1.58 -3.11 -1.95
C ILE A 41 0.62 -2.24 -1.14
N ARG A 42 -0.13 -2.81 -0.19
CA ARG A 42 -1.00 -2.03 0.70
C ARG A 42 -0.21 -0.96 1.45
N TRP A 43 0.90 -1.34 2.08
CA TRP A 43 1.74 -0.39 2.79
C TRP A 43 2.29 0.70 1.87
N LEU A 44 2.76 0.36 0.66
CA LEU A 44 3.24 1.35 -0.31
C LEU A 44 2.13 2.33 -0.73
N LEU A 45 0.91 1.84 -0.92
CA LEU A 45 -0.25 2.68 -1.24
C LEU A 45 -0.59 3.61 -0.08
N GLU A 46 -0.58 3.11 1.17
CA GLU A 46 -0.82 3.93 2.38
C GLU A 46 0.22 5.06 2.47
N GLN A 47 1.52 4.75 2.32
CA GLN A 47 2.58 5.77 2.34
C GLN A 47 2.48 6.76 1.15
N GLY A 48 2.11 6.27 -0.03
CA GLY A 48 1.94 7.09 -1.22
C GLY A 48 0.77 8.06 -1.10
N LEU A 49 -0.34 7.62 -0.48
CA LEU A 49 -1.50 8.47 -0.21
C LEU A 49 -1.15 9.57 0.79
N ASP A 50 -0.52 9.24 1.91
CA ASP A 50 -0.09 10.23 2.91
C ASP A 50 0.82 11.30 2.28
N TRP A 51 1.75 10.87 1.42
CA TRP A 51 2.62 11.78 0.66
C TRP A 51 1.83 12.63 -0.34
N TYR A 52 0.96 11.99 -1.14
CA TYR A 52 0.16 12.67 -2.17
C TYR A 52 -0.77 13.71 -1.55
N GLU A 53 -1.40 13.41 -0.40
CA GLU A 53 -2.30 14.33 0.29
C GLU A 53 -1.60 15.64 0.67
N GLY A 54 -0.31 15.58 1.03
CA GLY A 54 0.52 16.73 1.40
C GLY A 54 0.94 17.63 0.22
N LEU A 55 0.69 17.23 -1.03
CA LEU A 55 1.02 18.03 -2.21
C LEU A 55 0.04 19.21 -2.41
N SER A 56 0.56 20.31 -2.98
CA SER A 56 -0.28 21.40 -3.47
C SER A 56 -1.15 20.95 -4.65
N ARG A 57 -2.19 21.72 -4.99
CA ARG A 57 -3.06 21.42 -6.14
C ARG A 57 -2.26 21.28 -7.44
N ASP A 58 -1.34 22.20 -7.69
CA ASP A 58 -0.53 22.22 -8.91
C ASP A 58 0.44 21.02 -8.95
N GLN A 59 0.97 20.60 -7.80
CA GLN A 59 1.81 19.40 -7.70
C GLN A 59 1.01 18.12 -7.94
N LYS A 60 -0.26 18.07 -7.49
CA LYS A 60 -1.14 16.92 -7.70
C LYS A 60 -1.53 16.72 -9.16
N GLU A 61 -1.66 17.79 -9.95
CA GLU A 61 -1.94 17.70 -11.40
C GLU A 61 -0.77 17.11 -12.19
N ALA A 62 0.46 17.18 -11.66
CA ALA A 62 1.67 16.68 -12.32
C ALA A 62 2.00 15.20 -11.99
N VAL A 63 1.30 14.59 -11.04
CA VAL A 63 1.49 13.19 -10.58
C VAL A 63 0.43 12.28 -11.21
#